data_AF-A0A1G1Q466-F1
#
_entry.id   AF-A0A1G1Q466-F1
#
_cell.length_a   1.000
_cell.length_b   1.000
_cell.length_c   1.000
_cell.angle_alpha   90.00
_cell.angle_beta   90.00
_cell.angle_gamma   90.00
#
_symmetry.space_group_name_H-M   'P 1'
#
loop_
_entity.id
_entity.type
_entity.pdbx_description
1 polymer ?
#
loop_
_entity_poly.entity_id
_entity_poly.type
_entity_poly.pdbx_seq_one_letter_code
_entity_poly.pdbx_strand_id
1 'polypeptide(L)'
;MKVPTIVVSTEVLSSWLTIAEYTKSRLAAELGVSRGRVSQLLTSDEEPSAHLMAKLLTLTHLPFERLFTVVREPRNHHGPRSRRSASWRGRRGTMSIMRRRG
;
A
#
# COMPACT_ATOMS: atom_id res chain seq x y z
N MET A 1 -12.71 0.12 -17.32
CA MET A 1 -13.01 -0.44 -15.99
C MET A 1 -11.70 -0.98 -15.43
N LYS A 2 -11.27 -0.59 -14.22
CA LYS A 2 -10.08 -1.21 -13.61
C LYS A 2 -10.44 -2.64 -13.20
N VAL A 3 -9.64 -3.59 -13.66
CA VAL A 3 -9.78 -5.00 -13.31
C VAL A 3 -9.49 -5.14 -11.82
N PRO A 4 -10.31 -5.87 -11.05
CA PRO A 4 -10.00 -6.16 -9.65
C PRO A 4 -8.65 -6.87 -9.56
N THR A 5 -7.79 -6.41 -8.66
CA THR A 5 -6.43 -6.92 -8.49
C THR A 5 -6.45 -7.92 -7.35
N ILE A 6 -5.83 -9.08 -7.56
CA ILE A 6 -5.70 -10.10 -6.54
C ILE A 6 -4.39 -9.87 -5.81
N VAL A 7 -4.42 -9.76 -4.49
CA VAL A 7 -3.22 -9.54 -3.67
C VAL A 7 -3.10 -10.63 -2.62
N VAL A 8 -1.89 -10.85 -2.10
CA VAL A 8 -1.69 -11.79 -0.99
C VAL A 8 -2.23 -11.18 0.30
N SER A 9 -2.96 -11.97 1.08
CA SER A 9 -3.34 -11.60 2.44
C SER A 9 -2.11 -11.65 3.35
N THR A 10 -1.52 -10.48 3.60
CA THR A 10 -0.27 -10.33 4.37
C THR A 10 -0.40 -10.88 5.79
N GLU A 11 -1.55 -10.68 6.43
CA GLU A 11 -1.86 -11.21 7.77
C GLU A 11 -1.86 -12.73 7.79
N VAL A 12 -2.55 -13.35 6.83
CA VAL A 12 -2.67 -14.81 6.74
C VAL A 12 -1.33 -15.45 6.40
N LEU A 13 -0.60 -14.92 5.41
CA LEU A 13 0.71 -15.45 5.05
C LEU A 13 1.73 -15.25 6.18
N SER A 14 1.70 -14.12 6.89
CA SER A 14 2.58 -13.89 8.06
C SER A 14 2.27 -14.85 9.20
N SER A 15 0.99 -15.05 9.50
CA SER A 15 0.55 -16.00 10.54
C SER A 15 0.97 -17.42 10.19
N TRP A 16 0.78 -17.84 8.93
CA TRP A 16 1.22 -19.15 8.45
C TRP A 16 2.74 -19.34 8.60
N LEU A 17 3.54 -18.34 8.23
CA LEU A 17 5.00 -18.39 8.40
C LEU A 17 5.40 -18.63 9.87
N THR A 18 4.71 -17.98 10.81
CA THR A 18 4.97 -18.17 12.24
C THR A 18 4.55 -19.56 12.71
N ILE A 19 3.36 -20.03 12.36
CA ILE A 19 2.82 -21.32 12.82
C ILE A 19 3.60 -22.49 12.21
N ALA A 20 3.96 -22.40 10.94
CA ALA A 20 4.73 -23.43 10.25
C ALA A 20 6.25 -23.34 10.53
N GLU A 21 6.68 -22.40 11.38
CA GLU A 21 8.09 -22.11 11.67
C GLU A 21 8.94 -21.89 10.40
N TYR A 22 8.32 -21.27 9.39
CA TYR A 22 8.97 -20.96 8.12
C TYR A 22 9.69 -19.61 8.18
N THR A 23 10.95 -19.60 7.75
CA THR A 23 11.68 -18.35 7.53
C THR A 23 11.35 -17.76 6.15
N LYS A 24 11.43 -16.44 6.02
CA LYS A 24 11.26 -15.76 4.71
C LYS A 24 12.27 -16.27 3.67
N SER A 25 13.48 -16.63 4.09
CA SER A 25 14.51 -17.20 3.20
C SER A 25 14.13 -18.59 2.71
N ARG A 26 13.59 -19.45 3.59
CA ARG A 26 13.10 -20.78 3.21
C ARG A 26 11.93 -20.68 2.25
N LEU A 27 10.95 -19.81 2.55
CA LEU A 27 9.84 -19.54 1.64
C LEU A 27 10.33 -19.06 0.27
N ALA A 28 11.32 -18.16 0.23
CA ALA A 28 11.88 -17.66 -1.01
C ALA A 28 12.49 -18.78 -1.87
N ALA A 29 13.21 -19.71 -1.23
CA ALA A 29 13.80 -20.87 -1.91
C ALA A 29 12.72 -21.80 -2.51
N GLU A 30 11.69 -22.14 -1.76
CA GLU A 30 10.57 -22.98 -2.22
C GLU A 30 9.79 -22.32 -3.38
N LEU A 31 9.54 -21.03 -3.26
CA LEU A 31 8.88 -20.26 -4.30
C LEU A 31 9.78 -20.02 -5.53
N GLY A 32 11.10 -20.19 -5.40
CA GLY A 32 12.08 -19.89 -6.44
C GLY A 32 12.18 -18.39 -6.73
N VAL A 33 12.08 -17.56 -5.70
CA VAL A 33 12.14 -16.10 -5.80
C VAL A 33 13.17 -15.53 -4.85
N SER A 34 13.49 -14.24 -4.97
CA SER A 34 14.38 -13.57 -4.02
C SER A 34 13.71 -13.34 -2.66
N ARG A 35 14.51 -13.28 -1.59
CA ARG A 35 14.02 -12.88 -0.25
C ARG A 35 13.35 -11.50 -0.28
N GLY A 36 13.88 -10.58 -1.10
CA GLY A 36 13.29 -9.25 -1.31
C GLY A 36 11.87 -9.33 -1.88
N ARG A 37 11.64 -10.25 -2.83
CA ARG A 37 10.31 -10.50 -3.38
C ARG A 37 9.33 -11.03 -2.32
N VAL A 38 9.78 -11.93 -1.44
CA VAL A 38 8.96 -12.38 -0.31
C VAL A 38 8.64 -11.24 0.64
N SER A 39 9.60 -10.36 0.94
CA SER A 39 9.32 -9.16 1.74
C SER A 39 8.28 -8.26 1.08
N GLN A 40 8.36 -8.04 -0.25
CA GLN A 40 7.36 -7.27 -1.00
C GLN A 40 5.97 -7.90 -0.91
N LEU A 41 5.84 -9.22 -1.04
CA LEU A 41 4.55 -9.91 -0.89
C LEU A 41 3.91 -9.72 0.49
N LEU A 42 4.73 -9.45 1.52
CA LEU A 42 4.26 -9.22 2.88
C LEU A 42 3.96 -7.74 3.18
N THR A 43 4.25 -6.82 2.27
CA THR A 43 4.12 -5.36 2.50
C THR A 43 3.45 -4.59 1.37
N SER A 44 3.28 -5.18 0.19
CA SER A 44 2.74 -4.51 -0.99
C SER A 44 1.43 -5.13 -1.46
N ASP A 45 0.56 -4.27 -1.99
CA ASP A 45 -0.68 -4.67 -2.66
C ASP A 45 -0.45 -5.03 -4.14
N GLU A 46 0.71 -5.63 -4.45
CA GLU A 46 1.06 -6.03 -5.81
C GLU A 46 0.45 -7.39 -6.16
N GLU A 47 -0.03 -7.53 -7.39
CA GLU A 47 -0.53 -8.81 -7.89
C GLU A 47 0.62 -9.81 -8.08
N PRO A 48 0.60 -10.95 -7.36
CA PRO A 48 1.53 -12.03 -7.62
C PRO A 48 1.25 -12.66 -8.99
N SER A 49 2.29 -13.16 -9.65
CA SER A 49 2.10 -13.91 -10.89
C SER A 49 1.32 -15.21 -10.63
N ALA A 50 0.53 -15.66 -11.61
CA ALA A 50 -0.28 -16.88 -11.49
C ALA A 50 0.55 -18.10 -11.05
N HIS A 51 1.80 -18.21 -11.54
CA HIS A 51 2.73 -19.27 -11.11
C HIS A 51 3.07 -19.18 -9.62
N LEU A 52 3.33 -17.97 -9.12
CA LEU A 52 3.63 -17.75 -7.72
C LEU A 52 2.41 -18.01 -6.84
N MET A 53 1.22 -17.64 -7.30
CA MET A 53 -0.03 -17.96 -6.62
C MET A 53 -0.24 -19.47 -6.50
N ALA A 54 -0.07 -20.22 -7.59
CA ALA A 54 -0.19 -21.67 -7.59
C ALA A 54 0.80 -22.33 -6.63
N LYS A 55 2.07 -21.87 -6.61
CA LYS A 55 3.06 -22.36 -5.65
C LYS A 55 2.68 -22.08 -4.20
N LEU A 56 2.18 -20.88 -3.92
CA LEU A 56 1.73 -20.50 -2.58
C LEU A 56 0.56 -21.37 -2.09
N LEU A 57 -0.41 -21.66 -2.96
CA LEU A 57 -1.53 -22.56 -2.64
C LEU A 57 -1.03 -23.97 -2.34
N THR A 58 -0.15 -24.50 -3.19
CA THR A 58 0.41 -25.85 -3.02
C THR A 58 1.27 -25.96 -1.77
N LEU A 59 2.06 -24.93 -1.44
CA LEU A 59 2.95 -24.95 -0.28
C LEU A 59 2.19 -24.79 1.04
N THR A 60 1.21 -23.89 1.07
CA THR A 60 0.49 -23.56 2.32
C THR A 60 -0.69 -24.48 2.59
N HIS A 61 -1.20 -25.16 1.55
CA HIS A 61 -2.45 -25.91 1.56
C HIS A 61 -3.67 -25.09 2.05
N LEU A 62 -3.58 -23.76 1.98
CA LEU A 62 -4.66 -22.87 2.36
C LEU A 62 -5.64 -22.66 1.19
N PRO A 63 -6.95 -22.49 1.48
CA PRO A 63 -7.91 -22.09 0.46
C PRO A 63 -7.54 -20.75 -0.19
N PHE A 64 -7.91 -20.58 -1.45
CA PHE A 64 -7.61 -19.38 -2.22
C PHE A 64 -8.11 -18.11 -1.54
N GLU A 65 -9.35 -18.12 -1.07
CA GLU A 65 -10.03 -16.99 -0.45
C GLU A 65 -9.44 -16.62 0.92
N ARG A 66 -8.65 -17.52 1.51
CA ARG A 66 -7.90 -17.26 2.75
C ARG A 66 -6.57 -16.61 2.45
N LEU A 67 -5.88 -17.07 1.41
CA LEU A 67 -4.51 -16.63 1.11
C LEU A 67 -4.48 -15.37 0.22
N PHE A 68 -5.52 -15.13 -0.56
CA PHE A 68 -5.60 -14.00 -1.48
C PHE A 68 -6.84 -13.16 -1.22
N THR A 69 -6.67 -11.86 -1.29
CA THR A 69 -7.73 -10.86 -1.14
C THR A 69 -7.94 -10.15 -2.48
N VAL A 70 -9.19 -9.91 -2.85
CA VAL A 70 -9.52 -9.15 -4.06
C VAL A 70 -9.65 -7.68 -3.68
N VAL A 71 -8.68 -6.86 -4.08
CA VAL A 71 -8.73 -5.41 -3.88
C VAL A 71 -9.38 -4.77 -5.10
N ARG A 72 -10.54 -4.16 -4.86
CA ARG A 72 -11.14 -3.23 -5.82
C ARG A 72 -10.63 -1.86 -5.45
N GLU A 73 -9.70 -1.30 -6.23
CA GLU A 73 -9.34 0.11 -6.03
C GLU A 73 -10.62 0.96 -6.01
N PRO A 74 -10.82 1.82 -4.99
CA PRO A 74 -11.86 2.83 -5.09
C PRO A 74 -11.55 3.68 -6.33
N ARG A 75 -12.53 3.81 -7.22
CA ARG A 75 -12.44 4.73 -8.36
C ARG A 75 -12.05 6.10 -7.80
N ASN A 76 -10.79 6.51 -7.99
CA ASN A 76 -10.40 7.90 -7.83
C ASN A 76 -11.24 8.73 -8.79
N HIS A 77 -12.36 9.27 -8.29
CA HIS A 77 -13.00 10.40 -8.91
C HIS A 77 -12.03 11.58 -8.76
N HIS A 78 -11.14 11.72 -9.73
CA HIS A 78 -10.55 13.01 -10.05
C HIS A 78 -11.70 13.94 -10.45
N GLY A 79 -12.34 14.56 -9.46
CA GLY A 79 -13.06 15.80 -9.66
C GLY A 79 -12.03 16.92 -9.74
N PRO A 80 -11.87 17.62 -10.87
CA PRO A 80 -11.04 18.80 -10.92
C PRO A 80 -11.75 19.88 -10.10
N ARG A 81 -11.30 20.15 -8.88
CA ARG A 81 -11.69 21.39 -8.19
C ARG A 81 -10.84 22.53 -8.77
N SER A 82 -11.17 22.88 -10.01
CA SER A 82 -10.74 24.08 -10.69
C SER A 82 -11.21 25.31 -9.90
N ARG A 83 -10.22 26.15 -9.55
CA ARG A 83 -10.27 27.62 -9.41
C ARG A 83 -11.52 28.26 -8.80
N ARG A 84 -11.34 28.81 -7.60
CA ARG A 84 -11.63 30.25 -7.41
C ARG A 84 -10.37 30.98 -6.99
N SER A 85 -9.83 31.72 -7.96
CA SER A 85 -8.93 32.83 -7.78
C SER A 85 -9.54 33.82 -6.77
N ALA A 86 -8.76 34.23 -5.78
CA ALA A 86 -8.99 35.46 -5.05
C ALA A 86 -7.63 36.03 -4.64
N SER A 87 -6.98 36.69 -5.60
CA SER A 87 -5.97 37.69 -5.33
C SER A 87 -6.65 38.87 -4.61
N TRP A 88 -6.34 39.08 -3.33
CA TRP A 88 -6.55 40.38 -2.69
C TRP A 88 -5.22 40.88 -2.15
N ARG A 89 -4.62 41.69 -3.01
CA ARG A 89 -3.59 42.69 -2.74
C ARG A 89 -4.14 43.66 -1.67
N GLY A 90 -3.35 43.95 -0.63
CA GLY A 90 -3.63 45.03 0.34
C GLY A 90 -2.86 44.82 1.64
N ARG A 91 -1.58 45.17 1.75
CA ARG A 91 -1.07 46.54 1.97
C ARG A 91 -1.68 47.19 3.22
N ARG A 92 -0.99 47.05 4.36
CA ARG A 92 -0.90 47.96 5.54
C ARG A 92 -0.38 47.13 6.73
N GLY A 93 0.65 47.48 7.47
CA GLY A 93 1.55 48.62 7.47
C GLY A 93 2.49 48.44 8.66
N THR A 94 3.78 48.54 8.40
CA THR A 94 4.77 48.92 9.40
C THR A 94 4.30 50.20 10.10
N MET A 95 4.01 50.16 11.40
CA MET A 95 3.96 51.37 12.22
C MET A 95 5.12 51.35 13.20
N SER A 96 6.15 52.09 12.80
CA SER A 96 7.18 52.63 13.67
C SER A 96 6.76 54.08 13.96
N ILE A 97 6.26 54.39 15.17
CA ILE A 97 6.08 55.77 15.70
C ILE A 97 6.14 55.65 17.24
N MET A 98 7.26 55.91 17.91
CA MET A 98 7.71 57.19 18.47
C MET A 98 6.71 57.98 19.37
N ARG A 99 7.12 58.10 20.65
CA ARG A 99 7.11 59.31 21.52
C ARG A 99 5.91 59.61 22.45
N ARG A 100 6.33 59.83 23.72
CA ARG A 100 6.06 60.94 24.66
C ARG A 100 5.02 60.77 25.78
N ARG A 101 5.60 60.78 27.01
CA ARG A 101 5.27 61.56 28.23
C ARG A 101 3.80 61.86 28.54
N GLY A 102 3.37 61.37 29.71
CA GLY A 102 2.65 62.10 30.75
C GLY A 102 3.36 61.83 32.06
#